data_AF-A0A7W2TDR4-F1
#
_entry.id   AF-A0A7W2TDR4-F1
#
_cell.length_a   1.000
_cell.length_b   1.000
_cell.length_c   1.000
_cell.angle_alpha   90.00
_cell.angle_beta   90.00
_cell.angle_gamma   90.00
#
_symmetry.space_group_name_H-M   'P 1'
#
loop_
_entity.id
_entity.type
_entity.pdbx_description
1 polymer ?
#
loop_
_entity_poly.entity_id
_entity_poly.type
_entity_poly.pdbx_seq_one_letter_code
_entity_poly.pdbx_strand_id
1 'polypeptide(L)'
;MNIEIKINKAKKLYKKNEFEKSHLICKRLLRSNPELISVLKIQALNYQGMNNLDSALLFFKKISKINYTDANAWLDIANVYFSQQKFELAIYYYEKAISFDPLKAILWNNVAACQVKLGDSVKAEVNYKKAISLDKSVSGFRINLALLFMEQAKFSDAIDLFIKTLEFDEKQTRAYLHVFHIFMYLHRYQDALEIADMAIASNALTDPELCNILVGKAILFWLFYNPEEGDQAIALSSHIYQYQYHSKTMANMVVFHRYLTELFKYRQQENNVYQCNEPESTQEMFFVSESHGFSPNNTIVNYQNASYQIRSLFIMGAKIFHLINDDDNKHKASLKVLFENLPKKSKVVVGFGEIDCRSNEGIFHHHLKTGKDISNIIDEMLNKYVQMLKTLAKDSMLEVILYGVPVPHPETMNVLGAESKNKFKFLIEYFNASMAKICLNNDIVFLDVYQLTTEQTECKLHYYIDTTHLKPDTVSELFQKLT
;
A
#
# COMPACT_ATOMS: atom_id res chain seq x y z
N MET A 1 -39.15 -35.21 0.46
CA MET A 1 -38.61 -33.94 -0.09
C MET A 1 -37.12 -34.12 -0.35
N ASN A 2 -36.74 -34.21 -1.64
CA ASN A 2 -35.43 -34.68 -2.12
C ASN A 2 -34.25 -33.95 -1.44
N ILE A 3 -33.32 -34.72 -0.87
CA ILE A 3 -32.10 -34.23 -0.21
C ILE A 3 -31.34 -33.26 -1.13
N GLU A 4 -31.30 -33.55 -2.43
CA GLU A 4 -30.64 -32.73 -3.44
C GLU A 4 -31.19 -31.31 -3.55
N ILE A 5 -32.51 -31.13 -3.43
CA ILE A 5 -33.15 -29.79 -3.44
C ILE A 5 -32.65 -28.97 -2.25
N LYS A 6 -32.49 -29.60 -1.08
CA LYS A 6 -31.98 -28.92 0.12
C LYS A 6 -30.50 -28.57 -0.02
N ILE A 7 -29.69 -29.44 -0.62
CA ILE A 7 -28.27 -29.16 -0.92
C ILE A 7 -28.15 -27.96 -1.88
N ASN A 8 -28.92 -27.97 -2.97
CA ASN A 8 -28.93 -26.87 -3.94
C ASN A 8 -29.40 -25.55 -3.32
N LYS A 9 -30.40 -25.60 -2.43
CA LYS A 9 -30.83 -24.43 -1.65
C LYS A 9 -29.71 -23.89 -0.75
N ALA A 10 -29.01 -24.75 -0.01
CA ALA A 10 -27.88 -24.35 0.82
C ALA A 10 -26.75 -23.72 -0.03
N LYS A 11 -26.38 -24.37 -1.14
CA LYS A 11 -25.38 -23.85 -2.09
C LYS A 11 -25.77 -22.48 -2.64
N LYS A 12 -27.06 -22.28 -2.97
CA LYS A 12 -27.58 -20.98 -3.45
C LYS A 12 -27.51 -19.90 -2.37
N LEU A 13 -27.85 -20.23 -1.12
CA LEU A 13 -27.74 -19.30 0.01
C LEU A 13 -26.28 -18.93 0.30
N TYR A 14 -25.37 -19.91 0.29
CA TYR A 14 -23.93 -19.65 0.40
C TYR A 14 -23.44 -18.67 -0.69
N LYS A 15 -23.81 -18.90 -1.96
CA LYS A 15 -23.46 -17.99 -3.07
C LYS A 15 -24.04 -16.58 -2.94
N LYS A 16 -25.08 -16.39 -2.11
CA LYS A 16 -25.67 -15.09 -1.79
C LYS A 16 -25.08 -14.46 -0.52
N ASN A 17 -24.02 -15.04 0.04
CA ASN A 17 -23.44 -14.68 1.34
C ASN A 17 -24.42 -14.81 2.52
N GLU A 18 -25.52 -15.55 2.36
CA GLU A 18 -26.49 -15.84 3.42
C GLU A 18 -26.01 -17.05 4.26
N PHE A 19 -24.80 -16.93 4.82
CA PHE A 19 -24.05 -18.04 5.43
C PHE A 19 -24.80 -18.68 6.59
N GLU A 20 -25.43 -17.91 7.46
CA GLU A 20 -26.19 -18.41 8.62
C GLU A 20 -27.40 -19.26 8.20
N LYS A 21 -28.14 -18.81 7.17
CA LYS A 21 -29.28 -19.56 6.65
C LYS A 21 -28.83 -20.85 5.95
N SER A 22 -27.74 -20.78 5.19
CA SER A 22 -27.10 -21.95 4.58
C SER A 22 -26.63 -22.95 5.65
N HIS A 23 -25.98 -22.45 6.70
CA HIS A 23 -25.48 -23.22 7.84
C HIS A 23 -26.60 -24.01 8.52
N LEU A 24 -27.76 -23.39 8.76
CA LEU A 24 -28.89 -24.06 9.39
C LEU A 24 -29.42 -25.24 8.56
N ILE A 25 -29.47 -25.10 7.23
CA ILE A 25 -29.86 -26.19 6.32
C ILE A 25 -28.83 -27.32 6.38
N CYS A 26 -27.55 -26.99 6.29
CA CYS A 26 -26.46 -27.97 6.33
C CYS A 26 -26.44 -28.74 7.67
N LYS A 27 -26.64 -28.06 8.80
CA LYS A 27 -26.73 -28.70 10.13
C LYS A 27 -27.84 -29.74 10.20
N ARG A 28 -29.01 -29.48 9.60
CA ARG A 28 -30.12 -30.44 9.54
C ARG A 28 -29.78 -31.65 8.65
N LEU A 29 -29.15 -31.42 7.50
CA LEU A 29 -28.74 -32.48 6.57
C LEU A 29 -27.65 -33.39 7.17
N LEU A 30 -26.67 -32.82 7.88
CA LEU A 30 -25.60 -33.58 8.53
C LEU A 30 -26.05 -34.36 9.75
N ARG A 31 -27.15 -33.96 10.42
CA ARG A 31 -27.77 -34.79 11.47
C ARG A 31 -28.30 -36.10 10.93
N SER A 32 -28.85 -36.08 9.71
CA SER A 32 -29.43 -37.26 9.05
C SER A 32 -28.40 -38.09 8.27
N ASN A 33 -27.38 -37.44 7.69
CA ASN A 33 -26.28 -38.10 6.99
C ASN A 33 -24.96 -37.36 7.29
N PRO A 34 -24.20 -37.80 8.31
CA PRO A 34 -23.01 -37.10 8.79
C PRO A 34 -21.83 -37.05 7.81
N GLU A 35 -21.76 -37.97 6.85
CA GLU A 35 -20.60 -38.14 5.95
C GLU A 35 -20.84 -37.58 4.54
N LEU A 36 -21.94 -36.83 4.36
CA LEU A 36 -22.28 -36.25 3.07
C LEU A 36 -21.29 -35.14 2.66
N ILE A 37 -20.26 -35.51 1.89
CA ILE A 37 -19.12 -34.66 1.51
C ILE A 37 -19.57 -33.31 0.92
N SER A 38 -20.55 -33.32 0.03
CA SER A 38 -21.06 -32.09 -0.60
C SER A 38 -21.63 -31.09 0.42
N VAL A 39 -22.29 -31.59 1.48
CA VAL A 39 -22.83 -30.77 2.57
C VAL A 39 -21.74 -30.38 3.57
N LEU A 40 -20.82 -31.29 3.90
CA LEU A 40 -19.65 -30.97 4.71
C LEU A 40 -18.85 -29.81 4.09
N LYS A 41 -18.68 -29.81 2.76
CA LYS A 41 -17.98 -28.75 2.03
C LYS A 41 -18.73 -27.42 2.10
N ILE A 42 -20.03 -27.40 1.83
CA ILE A 42 -20.84 -26.17 1.96
C ILE A 42 -20.81 -25.65 3.40
N GLN A 43 -20.85 -26.56 4.39
CA GLN A 43 -20.79 -26.18 5.80
C GLN A 43 -19.45 -25.55 6.18
N ALA A 44 -18.34 -26.11 5.72
CA ALA A 44 -17.02 -25.54 5.92
C ALA A 44 -16.91 -24.15 5.28
N LEU A 45 -17.39 -24.00 4.04
CA LEU A 45 -17.43 -22.72 3.32
C LEU A 45 -18.30 -21.67 4.01
N ASN A 46 -19.45 -22.06 4.59
CA ASN A 46 -20.26 -21.14 5.40
C ASN A 46 -19.46 -20.64 6.62
N TYR A 47 -18.77 -21.52 7.32
CA TYR A 47 -17.94 -21.13 8.46
C TYR A 47 -16.80 -20.18 8.05
N GLN A 48 -16.16 -20.40 6.90
CA GLN A 48 -15.20 -19.43 6.35
C GLN A 48 -15.84 -18.08 6.05
N GLY A 49 -17.03 -18.07 5.42
CA GLY A 49 -17.78 -16.84 5.16
C GLY A 49 -18.19 -16.07 6.42
N MET A 50 -18.39 -16.80 7.53
CA MET A 50 -18.63 -16.23 8.87
C MET A 50 -17.33 -15.93 9.64
N ASN A 51 -16.16 -16.00 8.98
CA ASN A 51 -14.83 -15.82 9.55
C ASN A 51 -14.49 -16.77 10.73
N ASN A 52 -15.22 -17.89 10.86
CA ASN A 52 -14.97 -18.92 11.87
C ASN A 52 -14.07 -20.01 11.27
N LEU A 53 -12.79 -19.67 11.13
CA LEU A 53 -11.80 -20.49 10.42
C LEU A 53 -11.52 -21.83 11.12
N ASP A 54 -11.59 -21.90 12.45
CA ASP A 54 -11.36 -23.14 13.20
C ASP A 54 -12.49 -24.16 12.98
N SER A 55 -13.73 -23.70 12.93
CA SER A 55 -14.85 -24.58 12.57
C SER A 55 -14.75 -25.03 11.12
N ALA A 56 -14.40 -24.14 10.19
CA ALA A 56 -14.17 -24.52 8.79
C ALA A 56 -13.10 -25.63 8.67
N LEU A 57 -11.97 -25.46 9.36
CA LEU A 57 -10.88 -26.43 9.40
C LEU A 57 -11.35 -27.81 9.90
N LEU A 58 -12.20 -27.84 10.93
CA LEU A 58 -12.75 -29.09 11.46
C LEU A 58 -13.55 -29.86 10.39
N PHE A 59 -14.38 -29.16 9.62
CA PHE A 59 -15.18 -29.79 8.55
C PHE A 59 -14.33 -30.24 7.37
N PHE A 60 -13.34 -29.45 6.93
CA PHE A 60 -12.42 -29.89 5.87
C PHE A 60 -11.55 -31.08 6.31
N LYS A 61 -11.10 -31.12 7.57
CA LYS A 61 -10.41 -32.30 8.12
C LYS A 61 -11.29 -33.54 8.10
N LYS A 62 -12.60 -33.43 8.36
CA LYS A 62 -13.53 -34.56 8.19
C LYS A 62 -13.59 -35.04 6.74
N ILE A 63 -13.67 -34.12 5.77
CA ILE A 63 -13.67 -34.47 4.33
C ILE A 63 -12.38 -35.20 3.96
N SER A 64 -11.22 -34.72 4.41
CA SER A 64 -9.93 -35.38 4.14
C SER A 64 -9.79 -36.78 4.75
N LYS A 65 -10.56 -37.10 5.81
CA LYS A 65 -10.59 -38.46 6.37
C LYS A 65 -11.45 -39.41 5.53
N ILE A 66 -12.51 -38.88 4.91
CA ILE A 66 -13.41 -39.64 4.03
C ILE A 66 -12.72 -39.88 2.67
N ASN A 67 -12.16 -38.83 2.08
CA ASN A 67 -11.45 -38.87 0.79
C ASN A 67 -9.98 -38.48 0.96
N TYR A 68 -9.17 -39.38 1.51
CA TYR A 68 -7.77 -39.08 1.85
C TYR A 68 -6.84 -38.87 0.65
N THR A 69 -7.20 -39.39 -0.53
CA THR A 69 -6.44 -39.26 -1.78
C THR A 69 -6.87 -38.07 -2.63
N ASP A 70 -7.96 -37.38 -2.28
CA ASP A 70 -8.42 -36.22 -3.05
C ASP A 70 -7.58 -34.99 -2.71
N ALA A 71 -6.76 -34.55 -3.66
CA ALA A 71 -5.94 -33.34 -3.53
C ALA A 71 -6.77 -32.10 -3.16
N ASN A 72 -8.05 -32.02 -3.56
CA ASN A 72 -8.92 -30.89 -3.20
C ASN A 72 -9.20 -30.82 -1.70
N ALA A 73 -9.28 -31.97 -1.01
CA ALA A 73 -9.53 -31.98 0.43
C ALA A 73 -8.34 -31.37 1.20
N TRP A 74 -7.12 -31.64 0.77
CA TRP A 74 -5.90 -31.06 1.34
C TRP A 74 -5.71 -29.58 0.95
N LEU A 75 -6.02 -29.23 -0.31
CA LEU A 75 -6.06 -27.84 -0.79
C LEU A 75 -7.00 -26.97 0.05
N ASP A 76 -8.21 -27.45 0.35
CA ASP A 76 -9.17 -26.70 1.15
C ASP A 76 -8.68 -26.49 2.60
N ILE A 77 -8.02 -27.49 3.20
CA ILE A 77 -7.37 -27.35 4.51
C ILE A 77 -6.25 -26.29 4.47
N ALA A 78 -5.39 -26.36 3.46
CA ALA A 78 -4.28 -25.43 3.28
C ALA A 78 -4.77 -23.99 3.07
N ASN A 79 -5.84 -23.79 2.29
CA ASN A 79 -6.48 -22.48 2.11
C ASN A 79 -6.96 -21.89 3.44
N VAL A 80 -7.52 -22.72 4.36
CA VAL A 80 -7.91 -22.24 5.69
C VAL A 80 -6.69 -21.82 6.52
N TYR A 81 -5.61 -22.60 6.51
CA TYR A 81 -4.37 -22.21 7.19
C TYR A 81 -3.76 -20.93 6.60
N PHE A 82 -3.84 -20.75 5.29
CA PHE A 82 -3.45 -19.51 4.63
C PHE A 82 -4.28 -18.31 5.12
N SER A 83 -5.61 -18.45 5.20
CA SER A 83 -6.49 -17.41 5.77
C SER A 83 -6.21 -17.12 7.25
N GLN A 84 -5.74 -18.11 8.00
CA GLN A 84 -5.26 -17.94 9.38
C GLN A 84 -3.85 -17.33 9.47
N GLN A 85 -3.21 -16.99 8.34
CA GLN A 85 -1.83 -16.51 8.25
C GLN A 85 -0.78 -17.50 8.81
N LYS A 86 -1.11 -18.79 8.87
CA LYS A 86 -0.21 -19.88 9.28
C LYS A 86 0.43 -20.49 8.05
N PHE A 87 1.35 -19.74 7.42
CA PHE A 87 1.83 -20.03 6.07
C PHE A 87 2.66 -21.33 5.97
N GLU A 88 3.43 -21.67 7.00
CA GLU A 88 4.21 -22.92 7.05
C GLU A 88 3.28 -24.14 7.08
N LEU A 89 2.21 -24.07 7.87
CA LEU A 89 1.18 -25.13 7.90
C LEU A 89 0.42 -25.18 6.57
N ALA A 90 0.13 -24.04 5.94
CA ALA A 90 -0.48 -24.00 4.62
C ALA A 90 0.40 -24.70 3.58
N ILE A 91 1.71 -24.42 3.56
CA ILE A 91 2.68 -25.09 2.67
C ILE A 91 2.64 -26.61 2.89
N TYR A 92 2.74 -27.09 4.14
CA TYR A 92 2.69 -28.52 4.43
C TYR A 92 1.46 -29.21 3.82
N TYR A 93 0.27 -28.61 3.95
CA TYR A 93 -0.96 -29.20 3.39
C TYR A 93 -1.08 -29.02 1.87
N TYR A 94 -0.53 -27.95 1.29
CA TYR A 94 -0.42 -27.83 -0.17
C TYR A 94 0.54 -28.87 -0.75
N GLU A 95 1.71 -29.10 -0.14
CA GLU A 95 2.66 -30.13 -0.56
C GLU A 95 2.06 -31.52 -0.45
N LYS A 96 1.27 -31.76 0.61
CA LYS A 96 0.47 -32.98 0.71
C LYS A 96 -0.53 -33.10 -0.43
N ALA A 97 -1.24 -32.03 -0.80
CA ALA A 97 -2.12 -32.02 -1.97
C ALA A 97 -1.35 -32.32 -3.28
N ILE A 98 -0.16 -31.74 -3.45
CA ILE A 98 0.72 -31.94 -4.61
C ILE A 98 1.15 -33.40 -4.72
N SER A 99 1.40 -34.09 -3.61
CA SER A 99 1.75 -35.52 -3.61
C SER A 99 0.67 -36.42 -4.20
N PHE A 100 -0.60 -35.99 -4.17
CA PHE A 100 -1.73 -36.70 -4.76
C PHE A 100 -2.06 -36.23 -6.18
N ASP A 101 -1.85 -34.96 -6.50
CA ASP A 101 -2.09 -34.39 -7.83
C ASP A 101 -1.00 -33.36 -8.20
N PRO A 102 0.15 -33.82 -8.73
CA PRO A 102 1.29 -32.96 -9.01
C PRO A 102 1.07 -32.04 -10.23
N LEU A 103 0.06 -32.33 -11.07
CA LEU A 103 -0.25 -31.56 -12.27
C LEU A 103 -1.23 -30.40 -12.00
N LYS A 104 -1.80 -30.34 -10.80
CA LYS A 104 -2.71 -29.27 -10.40
C LYS A 104 -1.99 -27.94 -10.16
N ALA A 105 -1.93 -27.12 -11.23
CA ALA A 105 -1.19 -25.86 -11.27
C ALA A 105 -1.48 -24.91 -10.08
N ILE A 106 -2.74 -24.80 -9.64
CA ILE A 106 -3.13 -23.90 -8.52
C ILE A 106 -2.41 -24.22 -7.21
N LEU A 107 -2.02 -25.48 -6.97
CA LEU A 107 -1.29 -25.84 -5.75
C LEU A 107 0.09 -25.20 -5.71
N TRP A 108 0.82 -25.25 -6.82
CA TRP A 108 2.13 -24.63 -6.97
C TRP A 108 2.06 -23.11 -6.82
N ASN A 109 1.04 -22.48 -7.41
CA ASN A 109 0.79 -21.05 -7.21
C ASN A 109 0.53 -20.70 -5.74
N ASN A 110 -0.24 -21.52 -5.02
CA ASN A 110 -0.57 -21.25 -3.63
C ASN A 110 0.60 -21.52 -2.67
N VAL A 111 1.47 -22.50 -2.96
CA VAL A 111 2.75 -22.68 -2.26
C VAL A 111 3.63 -21.45 -2.47
N ALA A 112 3.76 -20.97 -3.71
CA ALA A 112 4.51 -19.76 -4.01
C ALA A 112 3.98 -18.54 -3.25
N ALA A 113 2.65 -18.37 -3.18
CA ALA A 113 2.04 -17.28 -2.41
C ALA A 113 2.38 -17.35 -0.92
N CYS A 114 2.43 -18.55 -0.32
CA CYS A 114 2.90 -18.71 1.06
C CYS A 114 4.38 -18.37 1.21
N GLN A 115 5.22 -18.81 0.28
CA GLN A 115 6.65 -18.53 0.27
C GLN A 115 6.94 -17.03 0.17
N VAL A 116 6.18 -16.27 -0.65
CA VAL A 116 6.23 -14.81 -0.66
C VAL A 116 5.91 -14.23 0.71
N LYS A 117 4.88 -14.73 1.41
CA LYS A 117 4.52 -14.25 2.76
C LYS A 117 5.57 -14.58 3.83
N LEU A 118 6.38 -15.60 3.60
CA LEU A 118 7.50 -15.99 4.44
C LEU A 118 8.84 -15.34 4.04
N GLY A 119 8.86 -14.56 2.96
CA GLY A 119 10.09 -13.92 2.44
C GLY A 119 10.96 -14.83 1.56
N ASP A 120 10.57 -16.08 1.29
CA ASP A 120 11.31 -17.00 0.40
C ASP A 120 10.95 -16.72 -1.07
N SER A 121 11.42 -15.58 -1.56
CA SER A 121 11.10 -15.10 -2.90
C SER A 121 11.69 -15.97 -4.01
N VAL A 122 12.84 -16.61 -3.77
CA VAL A 122 13.51 -17.50 -4.73
C VAL A 122 12.67 -18.76 -4.97
N LYS A 123 12.21 -19.45 -3.92
CA LYS A 123 11.34 -20.62 -4.11
C LYS A 123 9.97 -20.23 -4.66
N ALA A 124 9.45 -19.06 -4.26
CA ALA A 124 8.19 -18.56 -4.78
C ALA A 124 8.24 -18.38 -6.30
N GLU A 125 9.32 -17.78 -6.83
CA GLU A 125 9.51 -17.59 -8.27
C GLU A 125 9.47 -18.92 -9.03
N VAL A 126 10.19 -19.94 -8.54
CA VAL A 126 10.21 -21.30 -9.12
C VAL A 126 8.81 -21.90 -9.18
N ASN A 127 8.06 -21.82 -8.07
CA ASN A 127 6.74 -22.41 -7.96
C ASN A 127 5.68 -21.66 -8.78
N TYR A 128 5.75 -20.33 -8.89
CA TYR A 128 4.92 -19.58 -9.81
C TYR A 128 5.20 -19.94 -11.28
N LYS A 129 6.48 -20.02 -11.68
CA LYS A 129 6.87 -20.48 -13.02
C LYS A 129 6.36 -21.89 -13.29
N LYS A 130 6.40 -22.79 -12.31
CA LYS A 130 5.83 -24.14 -12.40
C LYS A 130 4.32 -24.10 -12.64
N ALA A 131 3.58 -23.30 -11.88
CA ALA A 131 2.13 -23.15 -12.06
C ALA A 131 1.78 -22.67 -13.48
N ILE A 132 2.47 -21.63 -13.98
CA ILE A 132 2.30 -21.10 -15.34
C ILE A 132 2.61 -22.17 -16.40
N SER A 133 3.65 -23.00 -16.17
CA SER A 133 4.03 -24.06 -17.12
C SER A 133 2.99 -25.19 -17.20
N LEU A 134 2.32 -25.50 -16.08
CA LEU A 134 1.30 -26.55 -16.00
C LEU A 134 -0.04 -26.09 -16.57
N ASP A 135 -0.40 -24.81 -16.38
CA ASP A 135 -1.61 -24.22 -16.95
C ASP A 135 -1.38 -22.77 -17.36
N LYS A 136 -1.21 -22.56 -18.68
CA LYS A 136 -0.98 -21.25 -19.28
C LYS A 136 -2.26 -20.43 -19.45
N SER A 137 -3.43 -21.04 -19.27
CA SER A 137 -4.72 -20.38 -19.49
C SER A 137 -5.12 -19.47 -18.32
N VAL A 138 -4.57 -19.74 -17.12
CA VAL A 138 -4.90 -18.98 -15.91
C VAL A 138 -4.00 -17.73 -15.82
N SER A 139 -4.53 -16.61 -16.32
CA SER A 139 -3.93 -15.27 -16.26
C SER A 139 -3.47 -14.87 -14.85
N GLY A 140 -4.22 -15.26 -13.81
CA GLY A 140 -3.89 -14.99 -12.41
C GLY A 140 -2.51 -15.50 -11.96
N PHE A 141 -1.97 -16.55 -12.56
CA PHE A 141 -0.62 -17.05 -12.23
C PHE A 141 0.47 -16.10 -12.73
N ARG A 142 0.31 -15.51 -13.92
CA ARG A 142 1.23 -14.50 -14.44
C ARG A 142 1.20 -13.24 -13.60
N ILE A 143 0.00 -12.79 -13.19
CA ILE A 143 -0.17 -11.63 -12.30
C ILE A 143 0.60 -11.83 -10.99
N ASN A 144 0.48 -13.00 -10.35
CA ASN A 144 1.17 -13.24 -9.08
C ASN A 144 2.70 -13.23 -9.22
N LEU A 145 3.24 -13.77 -10.32
CA LEU A 145 4.67 -13.69 -10.61
C LEU A 145 5.12 -12.25 -10.93
N ALA A 146 4.33 -11.52 -11.71
CA ALA A 146 4.60 -10.13 -12.05
C ALA A 146 4.61 -9.24 -10.80
N LEU A 147 3.71 -9.48 -9.85
CA LEU A 147 3.70 -8.80 -8.56
C LEU A 147 4.95 -9.10 -7.73
N LEU A 148 5.43 -10.35 -7.71
CA LEU A 148 6.69 -10.69 -7.05
C LEU A 148 7.87 -9.92 -7.67
N PHE A 149 7.95 -9.86 -9.01
CA PHE A 149 8.99 -9.10 -9.72
C PHE A 149 8.88 -7.60 -9.46
N MET A 150 7.66 -7.05 -9.45
CA MET A 150 7.43 -5.66 -9.11
C MET A 150 7.92 -5.35 -7.68
N GLU A 151 7.60 -6.18 -6.68
CA GLU A 151 8.09 -5.98 -5.30
C GLU A 151 9.62 -6.01 -5.22
N GLN A 152 10.27 -6.87 -6.00
CA GLN A 152 11.74 -6.97 -6.13
C GLN A 152 12.38 -5.88 -7.01
N ALA A 153 11.60 -4.88 -7.47
CA ALA A 153 12.04 -3.85 -8.41
C ALA A 153 12.54 -4.38 -9.77
N LYS A 154 12.21 -5.62 -10.15
CA LYS A 154 12.42 -6.17 -11.50
C LYS A 154 11.31 -5.67 -12.44
N PHE A 155 11.30 -4.36 -12.67
CA PHE A 155 10.19 -3.67 -13.31
C PHE A 155 9.98 -4.10 -14.78
N SER A 156 11.04 -4.35 -15.56
CA SER A 156 10.90 -4.81 -16.94
C SER A 156 10.22 -6.19 -17.00
N ASP A 157 10.69 -7.13 -16.19
CA ASP A 157 10.13 -8.50 -16.15
C ASP A 157 8.67 -8.49 -15.67
N ALA A 158 8.34 -7.60 -14.73
CA ALA A 158 6.98 -7.41 -14.26
C ALA A 158 6.07 -6.85 -15.38
N ILE A 159 6.50 -5.79 -16.07
CA ILE A 159 5.76 -5.19 -17.20
C ILE A 159 5.52 -6.25 -18.29
N ASP A 160 6.54 -7.01 -18.68
CA ASP A 160 6.42 -8.05 -19.70
C ASP A 160 5.36 -9.10 -19.35
N LEU A 161 5.29 -9.50 -18.08
CA LEU A 161 4.28 -10.44 -17.61
C LEU A 161 2.87 -9.83 -17.55
N PHE A 162 2.75 -8.54 -17.19
CA PHE A 162 1.47 -7.83 -17.21
C PHE A 162 0.97 -7.62 -18.65
N ILE A 163 1.83 -7.25 -19.60
CA ILE A 163 1.47 -7.13 -21.02
C ILE A 163 1.01 -8.48 -21.56
N LYS A 164 1.78 -9.56 -21.34
CA LYS A 164 1.35 -10.92 -21.72
C LYS A 164 0.01 -11.29 -21.09
N THR A 165 -0.26 -10.84 -19.86
CA THR A 165 -1.56 -11.10 -19.22
C THR A 165 -2.71 -10.48 -20.02
N LEU A 166 -2.55 -9.22 -20.47
CA LEU A 166 -3.54 -8.53 -21.30
C LEU A 166 -3.70 -9.18 -22.68
N GLU A 167 -2.61 -9.67 -23.28
CA GLU A 167 -2.64 -10.39 -24.58
C GLU A 167 -3.45 -11.70 -24.52
N PHE A 168 -3.37 -12.43 -23.40
CA PHE A 168 -4.07 -13.72 -23.24
C PHE A 168 -5.48 -13.58 -22.68
N ASP A 169 -5.74 -12.53 -21.91
CA ASP A 169 -6.99 -12.31 -21.19
C ASP A 169 -7.25 -10.80 -21.07
N GLU A 170 -7.83 -10.22 -22.12
CA GLU A 170 -8.13 -8.78 -22.22
C GLU A 170 -9.03 -8.27 -21.08
N LYS A 171 -9.74 -9.18 -20.38
CA LYS A 171 -10.59 -8.83 -19.24
C LYS A 171 -9.81 -8.68 -17.93
N GLN A 172 -8.51 -9.01 -17.91
CA GLN A 172 -7.66 -8.85 -16.73
C GLN A 172 -7.09 -7.44 -16.65
N THR A 173 -8.00 -6.47 -16.57
CA THR A 173 -7.74 -5.04 -16.52
C THR A 173 -6.86 -4.59 -15.36
N ARG A 174 -6.78 -5.41 -14.29
CA ARG A 174 -5.83 -5.18 -13.20
C ARG A 174 -4.37 -5.08 -13.66
N ALA A 175 -4.01 -5.70 -14.78
CA ALA A 175 -2.67 -5.56 -15.34
C ALA A 175 -2.34 -4.10 -15.68
N TYR A 176 -3.30 -3.32 -16.22
CA TYR A 176 -3.10 -1.89 -16.48
C TYR A 176 -2.74 -1.13 -15.20
N LEU A 177 -3.45 -1.38 -14.10
CA LEU A 177 -3.16 -0.74 -12.80
C LEU A 177 -1.75 -1.03 -12.32
N HIS A 178 -1.25 -2.24 -12.51
CA HIS A 178 0.11 -2.58 -12.08
C HIS A 178 1.18 -1.95 -12.97
N VAL A 179 0.97 -1.93 -14.30
CA VAL A 179 1.88 -1.23 -15.22
C VAL A 179 1.89 0.28 -14.93
N PHE A 180 0.71 0.88 -14.70
CA PHE A 180 0.57 2.26 -14.26
C PHE A 180 1.44 2.53 -13.02
N HIS A 181 1.27 1.74 -11.96
CA HIS A 181 2.06 1.91 -10.74
C HIS A 181 3.57 1.67 -10.95
N ILE A 182 3.96 0.75 -11.82
CA ILE A 182 5.39 0.57 -12.15
C ILE A 182 5.95 1.83 -12.79
N PHE A 183 5.24 2.43 -13.75
CA PHE A 183 5.67 3.70 -14.34
C PHE A 183 5.70 4.85 -13.33
N MET A 184 4.78 4.87 -12.35
CA MET A 184 4.86 5.78 -11.21
C MET A 184 6.14 5.58 -10.39
N TYR A 185 6.52 4.34 -10.07
CA TYR A 185 7.78 4.03 -9.35
C TYR A 185 9.04 4.35 -10.17
N LEU A 186 8.96 4.27 -11.49
CA LEU A 186 10.03 4.65 -12.40
C LEU A 186 10.06 6.16 -12.69
N HIS A 187 9.11 6.93 -12.16
CA HIS A 187 8.92 8.36 -12.43
C HIS A 187 8.78 8.68 -13.93
N ARG A 188 8.27 7.70 -14.68
CA ARG A 188 7.92 7.77 -16.10
C ARG A 188 6.46 8.19 -16.23
N TYR A 189 6.16 9.43 -15.82
CA TYR A 189 4.79 9.90 -15.63
C TYR A 189 3.98 9.99 -16.92
N GLN A 190 4.63 10.31 -18.04
CA GLN A 190 3.96 10.31 -19.34
C GLN A 190 3.50 8.90 -19.75
N ASP A 191 4.37 7.89 -19.59
CA ASP A 191 3.99 6.49 -19.84
C ASP A 191 2.89 6.02 -18.88
N ALA A 192 2.92 6.48 -17.62
CA ALA A 192 1.83 6.21 -16.68
C ALA A 192 0.49 6.78 -17.18
N LEU A 193 0.46 8.03 -17.65
CA LEU A 193 -0.75 8.64 -18.22
C LEU A 193 -1.24 7.89 -19.47
N GLU A 194 -0.34 7.50 -20.37
CA GLU A 194 -0.69 6.73 -21.57
C GLU A 194 -1.33 5.39 -21.22
N ILE A 195 -0.77 4.66 -20.25
CA ILE A 195 -1.35 3.41 -19.76
C ILE A 195 -2.70 3.63 -19.08
N ALA A 196 -2.85 4.71 -18.33
CA ALA A 196 -4.14 5.07 -17.73
C ALA A 196 -5.21 5.33 -18.79
N ASP A 197 -4.86 6.04 -19.86
CA ASP A 197 -5.78 6.35 -20.97
C ASP A 197 -6.14 5.08 -21.76
N MET A 198 -5.16 4.20 -22.02
CA MET A 198 -5.43 2.88 -22.59
C MET A 198 -6.38 2.06 -21.71
N ALA A 199 -6.17 2.06 -20.39
CA ALA A 199 -7.01 1.34 -19.45
C ALA A 199 -8.46 1.85 -19.49
N ILE A 200 -8.66 3.17 -19.49
CA ILE A 200 -9.99 3.80 -19.59
C ILE A 200 -10.64 3.47 -20.94
N ALA A 201 -9.89 3.60 -22.04
CA ALA A 201 -10.39 3.33 -23.39
C ALA A 201 -10.78 1.85 -23.61
N SER A 202 -10.21 0.91 -22.84
CA SER A 202 -10.59 -0.51 -22.90
C SER A 202 -12.07 -0.75 -22.55
N ASN A 203 -12.71 0.15 -21.81
CA ASN A 203 -14.08 0.00 -21.28
C ASN A 203 -14.30 -1.31 -20.49
N ALA A 204 -13.23 -1.93 -19.99
CA ALA A 204 -13.26 -3.20 -19.27
C ALA A 204 -12.95 -3.05 -17.78
N LEU A 205 -12.57 -1.85 -17.32
CA LEU A 205 -12.30 -1.56 -15.91
C LEU A 205 -13.56 -1.77 -15.08
N THR A 206 -13.42 -2.45 -13.94
CA THR A 206 -14.44 -2.38 -12.89
C THR A 206 -14.45 -0.97 -12.29
N ASP A 207 -15.58 -0.51 -11.75
CA ASP A 207 -15.65 0.84 -11.17
C ASP A 207 -14.55 1.13 -10.11
N PRO A 208 -14.18 0.19 -9.20
CA PRO A 208 -13.06 0.41 -8.28
C PRO A 208 -11.71 0.59 -8.99
N GLU A 209 -11.49 -0.10 -10.10
CA GLU A 209 -10.26 0.03 -10.90
C GLU A 209 -10.24 1.37 -11.65
N LEU A 210 -11.39 1.79 -12.19
CA LEU A 210 -11.57 3.11 -12.80
C LEU A 210 -11.30 4.23 -11.80
N CYS A 211 -11.87 4.16 -10.59
CA CYS A 211 -11.62 5.12 -9.53
C CYS A 211 -10.12 5.19 -9.17
N ASN A 212 -9.44 4.04 -9.09
CA ASN A 212 -8.01 3.99 -8.81
C ASN A 212 -7.19 4.70 -9.90
N ILE A 213 -7.44 4.41 -11.18
CA ILE A 213 -6.80 5.09 -12.30
C ILE A 213 -7.05 6.60 -12.26
N LEU A 214 -8.31 7.03 -12.07
CA LEU A 214 -8.68 8.44 -12.06
C LEU A 214 -8.03 9.22 -10.91
N VAL A 215 -7.99 8.64 -9.70
CA VAL A 215 -7.27 9.24 -8.57
C VAL A 215 -5.76 9.29 -8.86
N GLY A 216 -5.18 8.25 -9.46
CA GLY A 216 -3.80 8.26 -9.93
C GLY A 216 -3.51 9.39 -10.94
N LYS A 217 -4.40 9.62 -11.92
CA LYS A 217 -4.32 10.74 -12.85
C LYS A 217 -4.42 12.08 -12.13
N ALA A 218 -5.34 12.23 -11.17
CA ALA A 218 -5.48 13.45 -10.37
C ALA A 218 -4.20 13.77 -9.57
N ILE A 219 -3.51 12.76 -9.03
CA ILE A 219 -2.19 12.93 -8.41
C ILE A 219 -1.20 13.51 -9.42
N LEU A 220 -1.10 12.93 -10.62
CA LEU A 220 -0.18 13.42 -11.66
C LEU A 220 -0.50 14.85 -12.09
N PHE A 221 -1.77 15.16 -12.32
CA PHE A 221 -2.19 16.51 -12.69
C PHE A 221 -1.95 17.53 -11.57
N TRP A 222 -2.08 17.13 -10.30
CA TRP A 222 -1.67 17.97 -9.18
C TRP A 222 -0.15 18.22 -9.17
N LEU A 223 0.67 17.18 -9.35
CA LEU A 223 2.13 17.28 -9.34
C LEU A 223 2.66 18.17 -10.47
N PHE A 224 2.12 18.01 -11.68
CA PHE A 224 2.58 18.73 -12.89
C PHE A 224 1.80 19.99 -13.23
N TYR A 225 0.91 20.43 -12.34
CA TYR A 225 0.11 21.65 -12.50
C TYR A 225 -0.78 21.69 -13.74
N ASN A 226 -1.71 20.74 -13.82
CA ASN A 226 -2.80 20.70 -14.81
C ASN A 226 -4.15 20.72 -14.07
N PRO A 227 -4.59 21.87 -13.54
CA PRO A 227 -5.70 21.93 -12.59
C PRO A 227 -7.04 21.54 -13.21
N GLU A 228 -7.29 21.83 -14.48
CA GLU A 228 -8.55 21.51 -15.15
C GLU A 228 -8.73 19.99 -15.29
N GLU A 229 -7.71 19.28 -15.78
CA GLU A 229 -7.71 17.84 -15.90
C GLU A 229 -7.69 17.15 -14.54
N GLY A 230 -7.02 17.75 -13.56
CA GLY A 230 -7.04 17.33 -12.16
C GLY A 230 -8.45 17.37 -11.56
N ASP A 231 -9.15 18.50 -11.69
CA ASP A 231 -10.52 18.67 -11.21
C ASP A 231 -11.50 17.73 -11.93
N GLN A 232 -11.34 17.54 -13.23
CA GLN A 232 -12.14 16.56 -13.99
C GLN A 232 -11.92 15.13 -13.50
N ALA A 233 -10.66 14.72 -13.29
CA ALA A 233 -10.34 13.40 -12.78
C ALA A 233 -10.93 13.17 -11.38
N ILE A 234 -10.83 14.16 -10.49
CA ILE A 234 -11.47 14.12 -9.17
C ILE A 234 -12.99 13.98 -9.31
N ALA A 235 -13.64 14.83 -10.11
CA ALA A 235 -15.09 14.80 -10.32
C ALA A 235 -15.57 13.42 -10.82
N LEU A 236 -14.88 12.84 -11.80
CA LEU A 236 -15.19 11.51 -12.34
C LEU A 236 -14.98 10.39 -11.32
N SER A 237 -14.01 10.53 -10.43
CA SER A 237 -13.73 9.54 -9.37
C SER A 237 -14.62 9.69 -8.12
N SER A 238 -15.47 10.71 -8.05
CA SER A 238 -16.33 10.98 -6.87
C SER A 238 -17.27 9.82 -6.49
N HIS A 239 -17.63 8.95 -7.44
CA HIS A 239 -18.43 7.76 -7.15
C HIS A 239 -17.71 6.75 -6.23
N ILE A 240 -16.41 6.92 -6.01
CA ILE A 240 -15.61 6.10 -5.10
C ILE A 240 -16.21 6.01 -3.69
N TYR A 241 -16.92 7.05 -3.24
CA TYR A 241 -17.56 7.11 -1.91
C TYR A 241 -18.78 6.18 -1.76
N GLN A 242 -19.32 5.64 -2.85
CA GLN A 242 -20.42 4.68 -2.78
C GLN A 242 -19.96 3.28 -2.38
N TYR A 243 -18.67 2.98 -2.58
CA TYR A 243 -18.10 1.71 -2.16
C TYR A 243 -17.75 1.83 -0.68
N GLN A 244 -18.43 1.07 0.19
CA GLN A 244 -17.91 0.85 1.54
C GLN A 244 -16.46 0.35 1.40
N TYR A 245 -15.54 0.74 2.29
CA TYR A 245 -14.11 0.46 2.16
C TYR A 245 -13.75 -1.04 2.31
N HIS A 246 -14.16 -1.86 1.35
CA HIS A 246 -14.04 -3.33 1.42
C HIS A 246 -12.61 -3.81 1.21
N SER A 247 -11.73 -2.98 0.62
CA SER A 247 -10.31 -3.28 0.41
C SER A 247 -9.41 -2.14 0.91
N LYS A 248 -8.19 -2.49 1.35
CA LYS A 248 -7.17 -1.50 1.75
C LYS A 248 -6.87 -0.51 0.62
N THR A 249 -6.85 -0.99 -0.63
CA THR A 249 -6.60 -0.14 -1.81
C THR A 249 -7.67 0.94 -1.95
N MET A 250 -8.96 0.58 -1.86
CA MET A 250 -10.04 1.57 -1.94
C MET A 250 -10.05 2.54 -0.76
N ALA A 251 -9.75 2.06 0.45
CA ALA A 251 -9.59 2.95 1.60
C ALA A 251 -8.51 4.01 1.35
N ASN A 252 -7.35 3.61 0.82
CA ASN A 252 -6.27 4.53 0.49
C ASN A 252 -6.65 5.52 -0.62
N MET A 253 -7.29 5.04 -1.69
CA MET A 253 -7.70 5.91 -2.81
C MET A 253 -8.70 6.98 -2.39
N VAL A 254 -9.57 6.68 -1.43
CA VAL A 254 -10.52 7.66 -0.89
C VAL A 254 -9.82 8.73 -0.04
N VAL A 255 -8.78 8.35 0.71
CA VAL A 255 -7.93 9.31 1.42
C VAL A 255 -7.26 10.27 0.44
N PHE A 256 -6.65 9.75 -0.63
CA PHE A 256 -6.05 10.59 -1.68
C PHE A 256 -7.07 11.47 -2.38
N HIS A 257 -8.22 10.93 -2.77
CA HIS A 257 -9.29 11.69 -3.40
C HIS A 257 -9.70 12.89 -2.52
N ARG A 258 -10.02 12.63 -1.25
CA ARG A 258 -10.42 13.68 -0.30
C ARG A 258 -9.33 14.73 -0.15
N TYR A 259 -8.08 14.28 0.02
CA TYR A 259 -6.97 15.20 0.22
C TYR A 259 -6.74 16.10 -1.00
N LEU A 260 -6.70 15.53 -2.21
CA LEU A 260 -6.59 16.29 -3.45
C LEU A 260 -7.76 17.26 -3.64
N THR A 261 -8.98 16.83 -3.31
CA THR A 261 -10.18 17.69 -3.38
C THR A 261 -9.99 18.94 -2.52
N GLU A 262 -9.49 18.81 -1.30
CA GLU A 262 -9.23 19.95 -0.43
C GLU A 262 -8.04 20.80 -0.90
N LEU A 263 -7.01 20.19 -1.48
CA LEU A 263 -5.87 20.91 -2.05
C LEU A 263 -6.25 21.76 -3.27
N PHE A 264 -7.06 21.24 -4.19
CA PHE A 264 -7.56 22.01 -5.34
C PHE A 264 -8.43 23.20 -4.88
N LYS A 265 -9.33 22.99 -3.91
CA LYS A 265 -10.10 24.08 -3.30
C LYS A 265 -9.22 25.11 -2.62
N TYR A 266 -8.23 24.67 -1.83
CA TYR A 266 -7.31 25.56 -1.14
C TYR A 266 -6.55 26.45 -2.13
N ARG A 267 -6.03 25.86 -3.22
CA ARG A 267 -5.32 26.62 -4.26
C ARG A 267 -6.19 27.68 -4.94
N GLN A 268 -7.48 27.41 -5.13
CA GLN A 268 -8.42 28.40 -5.69
C GLN A 268 -8.72 29.55 -4.72
N GLN A 269 -8.69 29.30 -3.42
CA GLN A 269 -9.01 30.28 -2.38
C GLN A 269 -7.80 31.12 -1.93
N GLU A 270 -6.64 30.48 -1.76
CA GLU A 270 -5.44 31.05 -1.16
C GLU A 270 -4.28 31.13 -2.17
N ASN A 271 -4.41 32.05 -3.13
CA ASN A 271 -3.46 32.15 -4.25
C ASN A 271 -2.08 32.69 -3.81
N ASN A 272 -1.99 33.43 -2.71
CA ASN A 272 -0.76 34.12 -2.29
C ASN A 272 0.41 33.15 -2.03
N VAL A 273 0.14 31.94 -1.53
CA VAL A 273 1.17 30.94 -1.21
C VAL A 273 1.83 30.34 -2.47
N TYR A 274 1.16 30.48 -3.62
CA TYR A 274 1.60 29.98 -4.92
C TYR A 274 2.13 31.10 -5.83
N GLN A 275 1.95 32.36 -5.45
CA GLN A 275 2.41 33.50 -6.23
C GLN A 275 3.92 33.70 -6.07
N CYS A 276 4.60 33.82 -7.20
CA CYS A 276 6.02 34.12 -7.27
C CYS A 276 6.22 35.58 -7.69
N ASN A 277 6.75 36.41 -6.79
CA ASN A 277 6.99 37.83 -7.06
C ASN A 277 8.16 38.04 -8.04
N GLU A 278 9.12 37.11 -8.13
CA GLU A 278 10.27 37.17 -9.02
C GLU A 278 10.49 35.83 -9.76
N PRO A 279 9.65 35.52 -10.76
CA PRO A 279 9.70 34.21 -11.44
C PRO A 279 11.02 33.95 -12.18
N GLU A 280 11.72 34.99 -12.64
CA GLU A 280 12.98 34.86 -13.38
C GLU A 280 14.19 34.49 -12.49
N SER A 281 14.14 34.79 -11.19
CA SER A 281 15.21 34.48 -10.22
C SER A 281 14.94 33.22 -9.39
N THR A 282 13.75 32.63 -9.53
CA THR A 282 13.28 31.54 -8.68
C THR A 282 13.87 30.21 -9.10
N GLN A 283 14.49 29.52 -8.15
CA GLN A 283 15.09 28.20 -8.35
C GLN A 283 14.10 27.09 -8.02
N GLU A 284 14.40 25.86 -8.41
CA GLU A 284 13.60 24.71 -8.02
C GLU A 284 14.18 24.02 -6.79
N MET A 285 13.29 23.70 -5.84
CA MET A 285 13.59 22.82 -4.72
C MET A 285 12.69 21.59 -4.81
N PHE A 286 13.26 20.41 -4.69
CA PHE A 286 12.52 19.16 -4.89
C PHE A 286 12.03 18.62 -3.55
N PHE A 287 10.76 18.23 -3.46
CA PHE A 287 10.18 17.63 -2.26
C PHE A 287 9.85 16.16 -2.53
N VAL A 288 10.70 15.25 -2.08
CA VAL A 288 10.55 13.80 -2.26
C VAL A 288 9.87 13.20 -1.04
N SER A 289 8.65 12.67 -1.21
CA SER A 289 7.88 12.10 -0.09
C SER A 289 6.74 11.19 -0.54
N GLU A 290 5.92 10.78 0.42
CA GLU A 290 4.58 10.21 0.17
C GLU A 290 3.56 11.36 -0.02
N SER A 291 2.37 11.28 0.56
CA SER A 291 1.29 12.26 0.36
C SER A 291 1.65 13.67 0.84
N HIS A 292 2.49 13.82 1.87
CA HIS A 292 2.78 15.12 2.46
C HIS A 292 3.46 16.10 1.50
N GLY A 293 4.13 15.59 0.45
CA GLY A 293 4.69 16.41 -0.62
C GLY A 293 3.63 17.05 -1.50
N PHE A 294 2.38 16.61 -1.47
CA PHE A 294 1.34 17.25 -2.27
C PHE A 294 1.07 18.68 -1.80
N SER A 295 1.05 18.91 -0.49
CA SER A 295 0.75 20.22 0.09
C SER A 295 1.65 21.35 -0.41
N PRO A 296 2.99 21.24 -0.33
CA PRO A 296 3.86 22.31 -0.80
C PRO A 296 4.02 22.36 -2.32
N ASN A 297 3.39 21.49 -3.12
CA ASN A 297 3.67 21.47 -4.55
C ASN A 297 3.35 22.82 -5.20
N ASN A 298 4.33 23.40 -5.90
CA ASN A 298 4.29 24.73 -6.51
C ASN A 298 4.16 25.93 -5.55
N THR A 299 4.29 25.75 -4.23
CA THR A 299 4.40 26.89 -3.31
C THR A 299 5.78 27.53 -3.41
N ILE A 300 5.89 28.78 -2.93
CA ILE A 300 7.17 29.51 -2.87
C ILE A 300 7.70 29.49 -1.44
N VAL A 301 8.97 29.14 -1.28
CA VAL A 301 9.67 29.15 0.00
C VAL A 301 10.98 29.93 -0.10
N ASN A 302 11.39 30.59 0.98
CA ASN A 302 12.66 31.30 1.05
C ASN A 302 13.66 30.48 1.87
N TYR A 303 14.86 30.27 1.33
CA TYR A 303 15.90 29.48 1.97
C TYR A 303 17.29 29.97 1.58
N GLN A 304 18.18 30.18 2.55
CA GLN A 304 19.56 30.66 2.32
C GLN A 304 19.65 31.87 1.36
N ASN A 305 18.79 32.88 1.56
CA ASN A 305 18.70 34.12 0.76
C ASN A 305 18.26 33.93 -0.71
N ALA A 306 17.62 32.82 -1.06
CA ALA A 306 17.01 32.61 -2.37
C ALA A 306 15.57 32.13 -2.23
N SER A 307 14.75 32.45 -3.23
CA SER A 307 13.39 31.94 -3.36
C SER A 307 13.38 30.68 -4.21
N TYR A 308 12.63 29.68 -3.76
CA TYR A 308 12.47 28.40 -4.42
C TYR A 308 11.01 28.10 -4.66
N GLN A 309 10.69 27.63 -5.86
CA GLN A 309 9.44 26.96 -6.15
C GLN A 309 9.60 25.47 -5.83
N ILE A 310 8.70 24.94 -5.02
CA ILE A 310 8.71 23.52 -4.66
C ILE A 310 8.18 22.67 -5.82
N ARG A 311 8.94 21.65 -6.21
CA ARG A 311 8.54 20.59 -7.13
C ARG A 311 8.43 19.27 -6.39
N SER A 312 7.22 18.77 -6.25
CA SER A 312 6.99 17.55 -5.47
C SER A 312 7.17 16.29 -6.30
N LEU A 313 7.82 15.29 -5.71
CA LEU A 313 8.12 14.00 -6.29
C LEU A 313 7.60 12.91 -5.36
N PHE A 314 6.74 12.05 -5.89
CA PHE A 314 5.89 11.17 -5.08
C PHE A 314 6.31 9.70 -5.18
N ILE A 315 6.43 9.03 -4.03
CA ILE A 315 6.60 7.57 -3.96
C ILE A 315 5.48 6.97 -3.13
N MET A 316 4.45 6.45 -3.80
CA MET A 316 3.26 5.89 -3.16
C MET A 316 3.60 4.80 -2.13
N GLY A 317 3.10 4.98 -0.89
CA GLY A 317 3.20 4.01 0.20
C GLY A 317 4.61 3.75 0.73
N ALA A 318 5.60 4.59 0.38
CA ALA A 318 6.95 4.45 0.90
C ALA A 318 7.01 4.76 2.40
N LYS A 319 7.84 3.97 3.09
CA LYS A 319 8.13 4.06 4.52
C LYS A 319 9.64 4.04 4.68
N ILE A 320 10.18 4.65 5.72
CA ILE A 320 11.61 4.53 6.04
C ILE A 320 11.99 3.05 6.13
N PHE A 321 11.17 2.21 6.77
CA PHE A 321 11.41 0.75 6.81
C PHE A 321 11.62 0.09 5.45
N HIS A 322 10.94 0.55 4.40
CA HIS A 322 11.14 0.01 3.05
C HIS A 322 12.47 0.49 2.46
N LEU A 323 12.83 1.75 2.70
CA LEU A 323 14.02 2.38 2.12
C LEU A 323 15.31 1.81 2.72
N ILE A 324 15.32 1.54 4.03
CA ILE A 324 16.50 1.03 4.75
C ILE A 324 16.64 -0.49 4.73
N ASN A 325 15.74 -1.20 4.04
CA ASN A 325 15.82 -2.64 3.92
C ASN A 325 17.12 -3.03 3.18
N ASP A 326 17.76 -4.10 3.65
CA ASP A 326 18.99 -4.61 3.05
C ASP A 326 18.70 -5.15 1.64
N ASP A 327 17.56 -5.84 1.47
CA ASP A 327 17.07 -6.28 0.16
C ASP A 327 16.47 -5.12 -0.65
N ASP A 328 16.76 -5.13 -1.96
CA ASP A 328 16.14 -4.21 -2.89
C ASP A 328 14.63 -4.45 -3.01
N ASN A 329 13.89 -3.36 -3.10
CA ASN A 329 12.46 -3.36 -3.29
C ASN A 329 12.01 -2.14 -4.10
N LYS A 330 10.76 -2.17 -4.58
CA LYS A 330 10.19 -1.11 -5.43
C LYS A 330 10.34 0.32 -4.87
N HIS A 331 10.22 0.52 -3.56
CA HIS A 331 10.28 1.87 -2.97
C HIS A 331 11.72 2.39 -2.94
N LYS A 332 12.67 1.54 -2.54
CA LYS A 332 14.09 1.87 -2.54
C LYS A 332 14.61 2.12 -3.97
N ALA A 333 14.20 1.30 -4.92
CA ALA A 333 14.52 1.49 -6.33
C ALA A 333 13.93 2.80 -6.89
N SER A 334 12.68 3.10 -6.57
CA SER A 334 12.02 4.36 -6.95
C SER A 334 12.75 5.59 -6.39
N LEU A 335 13.13 5.57 -5.11
CA LEU A 335 13.90 6.65 -4.50
C LEU A 335 15.26 6.85 -5.20
N LYS A 336 15.94 5.75 -5.52
CA LYS A 336 17.21 5.78 -6.25
C LYS A 336 17.04 6.43 -7.63
N VAL A 337 16.03 6.02 -8.39
CA VAL A 337 15.71 6.62 -9.70
C VAL A 337 15.46 8.13 -9.57
N LEU A 338 14.74 8.59 -8.53
CA LEU A 338 14.59 10.03 -8.31
C LEU A 338 15.92 10.72 -8.09
N PHE A 339 16.69 10.28 -7.09
CA PHE A 339 17.93 10.94 -6.70
C PHE A 339 18.95 10.99 -7.84
N GLU A 340 19.03 9.94 -8.66
CA GLU A 340 19.92 9.87 -9.82
C GLU A 340 19.52 10.84 -10.94
N ASN A 341 18.23 11.18 -11.08
CA ASN A 341 17.72 12.06 -12.13
C ASN A 341 17.54 13.52 -11.69
N LEU A 342 17.78 13.85 -10.42
CA LEU A 342 17.71 15.23 -9.94
C LEU A 342 18.87 16.08 -10.50
N PRO A 343 18.64 17.38 -10.79
CA PRO A 343 19.72 18.28 -11.19
C PRO A 343 20.81 18.34 -10.12
N LYS A 344 22.07 18.48 -10.56
CA LYS A 344 23.21 18.56 -9.64
C LYS A 344 23.09 19.78 -8.75
N LYS A 345 23.47 19.64 -7.47
CA LYS A 345 23.44 20.69 -6.45
C LYS A 345 22.04 21.20 -6.09
N SER A 346 20.99 20.49 -6.51
CA SER A 346 19.63 20.81 -6.09
C SER A 346 19.44 20.64 -4.58
N LYS A 347 18.53 21.44 -4.03
CA LYS A 347 18.02 21.28 -2.68
C LYS A 347 16.88 20.27 -2.69
N VAL A 348 16.92 19.29 -1.79
CA VAL A 348 15.99 18.16 -1.78
C VAL A 348 15.44 17.97 -0.37
N VAL A 349 14.17 18.30 -0.19
CA VAL A 349 13.43 17.98 1.03
C VAL A 349 12.97 16.53 0.95
N VAL A 350 13.25 15.75 1.99
CA VAL A 350 12.86 14.33 2.07
C VAL A 350 11.89 14.14 3.25
N GLY A 351 10.65 13.80 2.92
CA GLY A 351 9.54 13.70 3.89
C GLY A 351 8.95 12.30 4.03
N PHE A 352 9.77 11.33 4.42
CA PHE A 352 9.31 10.01 4.86
C PHE A 352 9.36 9.90 6.38
N GLY A 353 8.48 9.06 6.96
CA GLY A 353 8.44 8.79 8.40
C GLY A 353 7.04 8.85 9.01
N GLU A 354 6.10 9.59 8.41
CA GLU A 354 4.73 9.69 8.95
C GLU A 354 4.06 8.30 8.99
N ILE A 355 4.14 7.55 7.89
CA ILE A 355 3.57 6.20 7.81
C ILE A 355 4.26 5.23 8.79
N ASP A 356 5.57 5.41 9.04
CA ASP A 356 6.31 4.65 10.05
C ASP A 356 5.83 4.96 11.47
N CYS A 357 5.26 6.15 11.68
CA CYS A 357 4.76 6.65 12.96
C CYS A 357 3.24 6.52 13.13
N ARG A 358 2.54 5.68 12.34
CA ARG A 358 1.10 5.43 12.50
C ARG A 358 0.81 4.44 13.62
N SER A 359 -0.40 4.50 14.17
CA SER A 359 -0.80 3.64 15.29
C SER A 359 -1.15 2.22 14.88
N ASN A 360 -1.51 2.01 13.60
CA ASN A 360 -1.95 0.72 13.05
C ASN A 360 -0.90 0.04 12.16
N GLU A 361 0.23 0.69 11.88
CA GLU A 361 1.33 0.15 11.09
C GLU A 361 2.66 0.84 11.44
N GLY A 362 3.80 0.33 10.96
CA GLY A 362 5.10 0.95 11.24
C GLY A 362 5.67 0.55 12.61
N ILE A 363 6.34 1.49 13.27
CA ILE A 363 7.17 1.26 14.46
C ILE A 363 6.32 0.75 15.63
N PHE A 364 5.15 1.35 15.87
CA PHE A 364 4.28 0.96 16.98
C PHE A 364 3.79 -0.48 16.82
N HIS A 365 3.36 -0.86 15.61
CA HIS A 365 2.94 -2.22 15.31
C HIS A 365 4.10 -3.22 15.41
N HIS A 366 5.29 -2.84 14.96
CA HIS A 366 6.49 -3.67 15.06
C HIS A 366 6.89 -3.92 16.52
N HIS A 367 6.85 -2.87 17.36
CA HIS A 367 7.06 -2.97 18.80
C HIS A 367 6.08 -3.98 19.43
N LEU A 368 4.77 -3.84 19.18
CA LEU A 368 3.76 -4.74 19.72
C LEU A 368 3.95 -6.20 19.29
N LYS A 369 4.42 -6.42 18.05
CA LYS A 369 4.63 -7.77 17.50
C LYS A 369 5.90 -8.44 18.03
N THR A 370 6.97 -7.67 18.25
CA THR A 370 8.31 -8.23 18.54
C THR A 370 8.76 -8.04 19.99
N GLY A 371 8.15 -7.11 20.72
CA GLY A 371 8.60 -6.71 22.06
C GLY A 371 9.87 -5.85 22.09
N LYS A 372 10.43 -5.48 20.92
CA LYS A 372 11.60 -4.59 20.84
C LYS A 372 11.28 -3.18 21.32
N ASP A 373 12.20 -2.53 22.04
CA ASP A 373 12.02 -1.16 22.52
C ASP A 373 11.84 -0.15 21.37
N ILE A 374 10.90 0.80 21.54
CA ILE A 374 10.56 1.81 20.53
C ILE A 374 11.77 2.69 20.20
N SER A 375 12.52 3.13 21.22
CA SER A 375 13.67 4.02 21.09
C SER A 375 14.77 3.36 20.26
N ASN A 376 15.08 2.10 20.57
CA ASN A 376 16.09 1.33 19.83
C ASN A 376 15.68 1.12 18.36
N ILE A 377 14.40 0.83 18.08
CA ILE A 377 13.90 0.71 16.71
C ILE A 377 14.10 2.02 15.95
N ILE A 378 13.75 3.15 16.56
CA ILE A 378 13.88 4.49 15.96
C ILE A 378 15.34 4.81 15.68
N ASP A 379 16.22 4.65 16.66
CA ASP A 379 17.63 5.02 16.53
C ASP A 379 18.34 4.18 15.45
N GLU A 380 18.14 2.87 15.41
CA GLU A 380 18.67 2.00 14.36
C GLU A 380 18.15 2.39 12.97
N MET A 381 16.83 2.65 12.88
CA MET A 381 16.16 2.99 11.64
C MET A 381 16.66 4.33 11.07
N LEU A 382 16.74 5.36 11.91
CA LEU A 382 17.17 6.71 11.49
C LEU A 382 18.65 6.74 11.12
N ASN A 383 19.50 6.00 11.84
CA ASN A 383 20.91 5.86 11.47
C ASN A 383 21.07 5.28 10.06
N LYS A 384 20.41 4.16 9.75
CA LYS A 384 20.45 3.59 8.39
C LYS A 384 19.89 4.56 7.35
N TYR A 385 18.79 5.25 7.69
CA TYR A 385 18.10 6.16 6.79
C TYR A 385 18.98 7.35 6.37
N VAL A 386 19.60 8.04 7.33
CA VAL A 386 20.49 9.18 7.06
C VAL A 386 21.72 8.76 6.26
N GLN A 387 22.35 7.63 6.61
CA GLN A 387 23.52 7.15 5.85
C GLN A 387 23.18 6.79 4.40
N MET A 388 22.01 6.16 4.18
CA MET A 388 21.52 5.87 2.84
C MET A 388 21.30 7.16 2.04
N LEU A 389 20.62 8.16 2.60
CA LEU A 389 20.37 9.44 1.92
C LEU A 389 21.66 10.18 1.58
N LYS A 390 22.64 10.22 2.49
CA LYS A 390 23.96 10.80 2.24
C LYS A 390 24.68 10.10 1.08
N THR A 391 24.54 8.78 1.00
CA THR A 391 25.12 7.99 -0.09
C THR A 391 24.48 8.35 -1.43
N LEU A 392 23.14 8.41 -1.49
CA LEU A 392 22.40 8.79 -2.70
C LEU A 392 22.69 10.24 -3.14
N ALA A 393 22.85 11.15 -2.19
CA ALA A 393 23.07 12.57 -2.47
C ALA A 393 24.49 12.89 -2.98
N LYS A 394 25.46 12.01 -2.71
CA LYS A 394 26.90 12.29 -2.89
C LYS A 394 27.28 12.63 -4.34
N ASP A 395 26.87 11.80 -5.30
CA ASP A 395 27.35 11.90 -6.68
C ASP A 395 26.82 13.15 -7.40
N SER A 396 25.59 13.56 -7.08
CA SER A 396 24.95 14.77 -7.61
C SER A 396 25.15 16.01 -6.71
N MET A 397 25.91 15.89 -5.61
CA MET A 397 26.11 16.95 -4.62
C MET A 397 24.80 17.56 -4.12
N LEU A 398 23.78 16.73 -3.91
CA LEU A 398 22.46 17.19 -3.48
C LEU A 398 22.52 17.65 -2.03
N GLU A 399 21.82 18.75 -1.74
CA GLU A 399 21.63 19.20 -0.36
C GLU A 399 20.34 18.60 0.18
N VAL A 400 20.49 17.63 1.07
CA VAL A 400 19.35 16.96 1.71
C VAL A 400 18.85 17.79 2.89
N ILE A 401 17.55 18.00 2.93
CA ILE A 401 16.81 18.63 4.03
C ILE A 401 15.80 17.60 4.53
N LEU A 402 15.76 17.29 5.81
CA LEU A 402 14.80 16.32 6.36
C LEU A 402 13.57 17.01 6.92
N TYR A 403 12.42 16.42 6.62
CA TYR A 403 11.10 16.90 7.05
C TYR A 403 10.57 16.02 8.18
N GLY A 404 10.25 16.64 9.32
CA GLY A 404 9.74 15.96 10.51
C GLY A 404 8.33 15.37 10.37
N VAL A 405 7.91 14.62 11.38
CA VAL A 405 6.55 14.05 11.46
C VAL A 405 5.67 14.97 12.29
N PRO A 406 4.49 15.39 11.79
CA PRO A 406 3.59 16.27 12.53
C PRO A 406 3.03 15.61 13.79
N VAL A 407 2.54 16.44 14.73
CA VAL A 407 1.77 15.97 15.89
C VAL A 407 0.53 15.20 15.40
N PRO A 408 0.16 14.06 16.01
CA PRO A 408 -1.03 13.34 15.57
C PRO A 408 -2.30 14.16 15.83
N HIS A 409 -3.18 14.23 14.83
CA HIS A 409 -4.50 14.84 14.99
C HIS A 409 -5.29 14.12 16.11
N PRO A 410 -6.07 14.83 16.96
CA PRO A 410 -6.79 14.22 18.08
C PRO A 410 -7.68 13.02 17.70
N GLU A 411 -8.28 13.05 16.50
CA GLU A 411 -9.08 11.95 15.99
C GLU A 411 -8.30 10.64 15.78
N THR A 412 -7.02 10.72 15.36
CA THR A 412 -6.19 9.50 15.19
C THR A 412 -5.85 8.86 16.53
N MET A 413 -5.93 9.64 17.61
CA MET A 413 -5.71 9.17 18.98
C MET A 413 -6.96 8.48 19.56
N ASN A 414 -8.16 8.80 19.08
CA ASN A 414 -9.43 8.34 19.68
C ASN A 414 -9.63 6.83 19.62
N VAL A 415 -8.97 6.15 18.68
CA VAL A 415 -9.03 4.69 18.52
C VAL A 415 -8.16 3.92 19.50
N LEU A 416 -7.31 4.63 20.28
CA LEU A 416 -6.35 4.02 21.20
C LEU A 416 -6.83 4.08 22.67
N GLY A 417 -6.53 3.03 23.42
CA GLY A 417 -6.67 3.03 24.88
C GLY A 417 -5.67 3.98 25.56
N ALA A 418 -5.92 4.38 26.81
CA ALA A 418 -5.13 5.42 27.51
C ALA A 418 -3.63 5.10 27.59
N GLU A 419 -3.24 3.87 27.91
CA GLU A 419 -1.84 3.46 27.96
C GLU A 419 -1.18 3.52 26.56
N SER A 420 -1.88 3.03 25.53
CA SER A 420 -1.42 3.08 24.15
C SER A 420 -1.28 4.51 23.62
N LYS A 421 -2.15 5.45 24.05
CA LYS A 421 -2.04 6.87 23.71
C LYS A 421 -0.72 7.47 24.20
N ASN A 422 -0.33 7.19 25.45
CA ASN A 422 0.92 7.72 26.00
C ASN A 422 2.15 7.16 25.28
N LYS A 423 2.18 5.85 25.03
CA LYS A 423 3.26 5.20 24.26
C LYS A 423 3.35 5.73 22.82
N PHE A 424 2.21 5.97 22.19
CA PHE A 424 2.15 6.50 20.83
C PHE A 424 2.59 7.97 20.75
N LYS A 425 2.22 8.81 21.72
CA LYS A 425 2.76 10.18 21.84
C LYS A 425 4.28 10.17 22.01
N PHE A 426 4.78 9.35 22.94
CA PHE A 426 6.21 9.17 23.15
C PHE A 426 6.94 8.78 21.87
N LEU A 427 6.39 7.84 21.09
CA LEU A 427 6.98 7.42 19.82
C LEU A 427 7.20 8.58 18.86
N ILE A 428 6.19 9.44 18.66
CA ILE A 428 6.28 10.56 17.69
C ILE A 428 7.23 11.65 18.20
N GLU A 429 7.15 11.97 19.49
CA GLU A 429 8.06 12.93 20.14
C GLU A 429 9.51 12.46 20.04
N TYR A 430 9.77 11.20 20.41
CA TYR A 430 11.09 10.60 20.36
C TYR A 430 11.61 10.49 18.92
N PHE A 431 10.77 10.10 17.96
CA PHE A 431 11.13 10.06 16.55
C PHE A 431 11.66 11.41 16.05
N ASN A 432 10.92 12.50 16.31
CA ASN A 432 11.32 13.83 15.87
C ASN A 432 12.57 14.32 16.61
N ALA A 433 12.67 14.08 17.92
CA ALA A 433 13.85 14.45 18.70
C ALA A 433 15.12 13.70 18.23
N SER A 434 15.02 12.40 17.98
CA SER A 434 16.12 11.60 17.42
C SER A 434 16.46 12.04 16.00
N MET A 435 15.47 12.38 15.15
CA MET A 435 15.69 12.92 13.81
C MET A 435 16.44 14.26 13.86
N ALA A 436 16.02 15.19 14.72
CA ALA A 436 16.70 16.48 14.88
C ALA A 436 18.16 16.30 15.34
N LYS A 437 18.39 15.40 16.31
CA LYS A 437 19.74 15.09 16.80
C LYS A 437 20.64 14.49 15.74
N ILE A 438 20.14 13.52 14.96
CA ILE A 438 20.96 12.89 13.91
C ILE A 438 21.24 13.86 12.75
N CYS A 439 20.29 14.74 12.42
CA CYS A 439 20.48 15.81 11.46
C CYS A 439 21.61 16.76 11.88
N LEU A 440 21.56 17.24 13.14
CA LEU A 440 22.60 18.11 13.71
C LEU A 440 23.98 17.45 13.66
N ASN A 441 24.08 16.17 14.02
CA ASN A 441 25.34 15.43 14.00
C ASN A 441 25.90 15.16 12.59
N ASN A 442 25.11 15.38 11.53
CA ASN A 442 25.47 15.12 10.14
C ASN A 442 25.45 16.38 9.26
N ASP A 443 25.32 17.57 9.86
CA ASP A 443 25.20 18.85 9.14
C ASP A 443 24.04 18.87 8.12
N ILE A 444 22.93 18.22 8.46
CA ILE A 444 21.70 18.17 7.66
C ILE A 444 20.69 19.13 8.25
N VAL A 445 20.04 19.93 7.39
CA VAL A 445 18.96 20.83 7.83
C VAL A 445 17.71 20.02 8.14
N PHE A 446 17.07 20.33 9.27
CA PHE A 446 15.85 19.69 9.72
C PHE A 446 14.70 20.71 9.80
N LEU A 447 13.60 20.42 9.12
CA LEU A 447 12.34 21.14 9.24
C LEU A 447 11.55 20.53 10.40
N ASP A 448 11.52 21.19 11.55
CA ASP A 448 10.86 20.70 12.76
C ASP A 448 9.34 20.88 12.72
N VAL A 449 8.70 20.00 11.96
CA VAL A 449 7.24 19.95 11.78
C VAL A 449 6.53 19.70 13.10
N TYR A 450 7.10 18.85 13.96
CA TYR A 450 6.53 18.51 15.25
C TYR A 450 6.46 19.75 16.14
N GLN A 451 7.56 20.49 16.27
CA GLN A 451 7.60 21.72 17.05
C GLN A 451 6.61 22.76 16.49
N LEU A 452 6.54 22.92 15.17
CA LEU A 452 5.61 23.87 14.56
C LEU A 452 4.15 23.55 14.91
N THR A 453 3.79 22.27 14.81
CA THR A 453 2.42 21.78 14.98
C THR A 453 2.02 21.47 16.43
N THR A 454 2.91 21.74 17.41
CA THR A 454 2.64 21.57 18.84
C THR A 454 2.41 22.90 19.56
N GLU A 455 1.45 22.94 20.49
CA GLU A 455 1.32 23.98 21.52
C GLU A 455 1.09 23.34 22.89
N GLN A 456 1.96 23.55 23.87
CA GLN A 456 1.78 23.03 25.23
C GLN A 456 1.39 21.53 25.29
N THR A 457 1.97 20.71 24.41
CA THR A 457 1.68 19.26 24.19
C THR A 457 0.40 18.90 23.42
N GLU A 458 -0.31 19.90 22.88
CA GLU A 458 -1.51 19.74 22.06
C GLU A 458 -1.26 20.03 20.57
N CYS A 459 -2.12 19.46 19.71
CA CYS A 459 -2.06 19.61 18.26
C CYS A 459 -2.66 20.94 17.80
N LYS A 460 -1.89 21.75 17.07
CA LYS A 460 -2.37 22.99 16.45
C LYS A 460 -3.16 22.70 15.17
N LEU A 461 -4.47 22.55 15.30
CA LEU A 461 -5.37 22.14 14.21
C LEU A 461 -5.36 23.08 12.99
N HIS A 462 -5.00 24.35 13.14
CA HIS A 462 -5.03 25.30 12.02
C HIS A 462 -4.01 24.98 10.91
N TYR A 463 -2.95 24.23 11.21
CA TYR A 463 -1.96 23.76 10.23
C TYR A 463 -2.42 22.56 9.38
N TYR A 464 -3.56 21.95 9.71
CA TYR A 464 -4.02 20.72 9.08
C TYR A 464 -5.14 20.98 8.07
N ILE A 465 -5.04 20.36 6.89
CA ILE A 465 -6.08 20.42 5.86
C ILE A 465 -7.08 19.28 6.00
N ASP A 466 -6.64 18.15 6.56
CA ASP A 466 -7.48 17.04 6.98
C ASP A 466 -6.90 16.39 8.25
N THR A 467 -7.39 15.22 8.65
CA THR A 467 -6.95 14.54 9.88
C THR A 467 -5.53 13.96 9.83
N THR A 468 -4.79 14.14 8.73
CA THR A 468 -3.47 13.54 8.52
C THR A 468 -2.47 14.52 7.90
N HIS A 469 -2.90 15.37 6.98
CA HIS A 469 -2.03 16.18 6.14
C HIS A 469 -2.02 17.64 6.58
N LEU A 470 -0.87 18.30 6.37
CA LEU A 470 -0.71 19.74 6.60
C LEU A 470 -1.19 20.56 5.40
N LYS A 471 -1.47 21.84 5.63
CA LYS A 471 -1.82 22.83 4.60
C LYS A 471 -0.58 23.37 3.87
N PRO A 472 -0.74 23.91 2.64
CA PRO A 472 0.38 24.41 1.84
C PRO A 472 1.21 25.53 2.51
N ASP A 473 0.55 26.47 3.18
CA ASP A 473 1.18 27.56 3.95
C ASP A 473 2.07 27.07 5.11
N THR A 474 1.72 25.94 5.71
CA THR A 474 2.46 25.35 6.85
C THR A 474 3.91 25.06 6.47
N VAL A 475 4.15 24.57 5.26
CA VAL A 475 5.51 24.28 4.80
C VAL A 475 6.30 25.57 4.58
N SER A 476 5.65 26.62 4.08
CA SER A 476 6.28 27.93 3.90
C SER A 476 6.70 28.54 5.25
N GLU A 477 5.88 28.41 6.30
CA GLU A 477 6.23 28.85 7.66
C GLU A 477 7.44 28.07 8.22
N LEU A 478 7.57 26.76 7.94
CA LEU A 478 8.73 25.99 8.39
C LEU A 478 10.05 26.58 7.87
N PHE A 479 10.08 26.96 6.60
CA PHE A 479 11.28 27.58 6.01
C PHE A 479 11.58 28.97 6.59
N GLN A 480 10.55 29.76 6.91
CA GLN A 480 10.72 31.06 7.56
C GLN A 480 11.31 30.93 8.98
N LYS A 481 11.19 29.78 9.63
CA LYS A 481 11.81 29.52 10.94
C LYS A 481 13.26 29.07 10.87
N LEU A 482 13.77 28.78 9.67
CA LEU A 482 15.19 28.45 9.44
C LEU A 482 16.06 29.70 9.21
N THR A 483 15.43 30.80 8.80
CA THR A 483 16.06 32.12 8.58
C THR A 483 16.06 32.93 9.87
#